data_AF-A0A5A7MKI9-F1
#
_entry.id   AF-A0A5A7MKI9-F1
#
_cell.length_a   1.000
_cell.length_b   1.000
_cell.length_c   1.000
_cell.angle_alpha   90.00
_cell.angle_beta   90.00
_cell.angle_gamma   90.00
#
_symmetry.space_group_name_H-M   'P 1'
#
loop_
_entity.id
_entity.type
_entity.pdbx_description
1 polymer ?
#
loop_
_entity_poly.entity_id
_entity_poly.type
_entity_poly.pdbx_seq_one_letter_code
_entity_poly.pdbx_strand_id
1 'polypeptide(L)'
;MDVSALVSSITGAAQLTRLLVDERDRQKTATIQIDLTNKIAEAQIQLMQVLGSIIEKDGLIQTLSERVRKLEADQNEQARYQLRKVGALGDFFAYELRVAAELSERSDEPSHFLCQPCLDIRKDKSILRTSGIYCFCDTCKRKVQILPFEDATPLPIRHNW
;
A
#
# COMPACT_ATOMS: atom_id res chain seq x y z
N MET A 1 30.18 -61.64 -71.41
CA MET A 1 29.25 -60.76 -70.67
C MET A 1 29.90 -60.42 -69.34
N ASP A 2 29.99 -59.14 -69.05
CA ASP A 2 31.04 -58.56 -68.20
C ASP A 2 30.61 -58.50 -66.73
N VAL A 3 31.02 -59.51 -65.95
CA VAL A 3 30.71 -59.62 -64.51
C VAL A 3 31.26 -58.42 -63.74
N SER A 4 32.36 -57.83 -64.21
CA SER A 4 32.97 -56.63 -63.64
C SER A 4 32.10 -55.37 -63.77
N ALA A 5 31.31 -55.24 -64.84
CA ALA A 5 30.38 -54.13 -65.02
C ALA A 5 29.17 -54.23 -64.09
N LEU A 6 28.73 -55.47 -63.79
CA LEU A 6 27.63 -55.74 -62.86
C LEU A 6 28.05 -55.50 -61.40
N VAL A 7 29.28 -55.90 -61.02
CA VAL A 7 29.83 -55.66 -59.67
C VAL A 7 30.03 -54.16 -59.40
N SER A 8 30.42 -53.40 -60.42
CA SER A 8 30.62 -51.94 -60.33
C SER A 8 29.30 -51.16 -60.21
N SER A 9 28.22 -51.65 -60.83
CA SER A 9 26.89 -51.01 -60.70
C SER A 9 26.24 -51.29 -59.33
N ILE A 10 26.48 -52.48 -58.77
CA ILE A 10 25.98 -52.85 -57.43
C ILE A 10 26.68 -52.05 -56.33
N THR A 11 28.01 -51.87 -56.42
CA THR A 11 28.74 -51.04 -55.46
C THR A 11 28.36 -49.57 -55.55
N GLY A 12 28.14 -49.03 -56.76
CA GLY A 12 27.62 -47.68 -56.95
C GLY A 12 26.21 -47.48 -56.38
N ALA A 13 25.31 -48.44 -56.59
CA ALA A 13 23.95 -48.39 -56.01
C ALA A 13 23.96 -48.50 -54.47
N ALA A 14 24.87 -49.30 -53.90
CA ALA A 14 25.05 -49.40 -52.46
C ALA A 14 25.62 -48.11 -51.84
N GLN A 15 26.47 -47.39 -52.56
CA GLN A 15 26.98 -46.08 -52.12
C GLN A 15 25.90 -44.98 -52.20
N LEU A 16 25.10 -44.96 -53.26
CA LEU A 16 23.99 -44.02 -53.42
C LEU A 16 22.90 -44.21 -52.37
N THR A 17 22.57 -45.46 -52.04
CA THR A 17 21.60 -45.75 -50.97
C THR A 17 22.09 -45.31 -49.60
N ARG A 18 23.39 -45.46 -49.29
CA ARG A 18 23.99 -44.92 -48.06
C ARG A 18 23.95 -43.40 -48.01
N LEU A 19 24.34 -42.72 -49.09
CA LEU A 19 24.28 -41.25 -49.17
C LEU A 19 22.84 -40.73 -49.01
N LEU A 20 21.85 -41.43 -49.59
CA LEU A 20 20.43 -41.10 -49.42
C LEU A 20 19.95 -41.27 -47.98
N VAL A 21 20.42 -42.31 -47.27
CA VAL A 21 20.07 -42.53 -45.86
C VAL A 21 20.72 -41.48 -44.96
N ASP A 22 22.00 -41.18 -45.17
CA ASP A 22 22.71 -40.15 -44.41
C ASP A 22 22.09 -38.76 -44.61
N GLU A 23 21.72 -38.41 -45.84
CA GLU A 23 21.05 -37.14 -46.13
C GLU A 23 19.66 -37.06 -45.49
N ARG A 24 18.89 -38.14 -45.51
CA ARG A 24 17.60 -38.23 -44.81
C ARG A 24 17.75 -38.04 -43.31
N ASP A 25 18.75 -38.67 -42.70
CA ASP A 25 18.99 -38.56 -41.26
C ASP A 25 19.51 -37.17 -40.88
N ARG A 26 20.32 -36.55 -41.76
CA ARG A 26 20.72 -35.15 -41.62
C ARG A 26 19.54 -34.20 -41.67
N GLN A 27 18.60 -34.41 -42.60
CA GLN A 27 17.38 -33.60 -42.70
C GLN A 27 16.50 -33.74 -41.45
N LYS A 28 16.30 -34.98 -40.96
CA LYS A 28 15.56 -35.21 -39.70
C LYS A 28 16.22 -34.52 -38.51
N THR A 29 17.54 -34.60 -38.42
CA THR A 29 18.31 -33.94 -37.35
C THR A 29 18.15 -32.42 -37.42
N ALA A 30 18.22 -31.85 -38.62
CA ALA A 30 17.98 -30.42 -38.83
C ALA A 30 16.54 -30.01 -38.44
N THR A 31 15.54 -30.82 -38.79
CA THR A 31 14.14 -30.57 -38.37
C THR A 31 13.99 -30.59 -36.86
N ILE A 32 14.58 -31.59 -36.18
CA ILE A 32 14.57 -31.68 -34.71
C ILE A 32 15.27 -30.48 -34.09
N GLN A 33 16.40 -30.05 -34.66
CA GLN A 33 17.14 -28.89 -34.17
C GLN A 33 16.33 -27.59 -34.32
N ILE A 34 15.64 -27.41 -35.44
CA ILE A 34 14.74 -26.25 -35.66
C ILE A 34 13.59 -26.28 -34.67
N ASP A 35 12.92 -27.42 -34.50
CA ASP A 35 11.81 -27.57 -33.54
C ASP A 35 12.26 -27.29 -32.10
N LEU A 36 13.42 -27.82 -31.70
CA LEU A 36 13.99 -27.56 -30.38
C LEU A 36 14.32 -26.07 -30.20
N THR A 37 14.91 -25.43 -31.21
CA THR A 37 15.26 -24.00 -31.17
C THR A 37 13.99 -23.15 -31.05
N ASN A 38 12.94 -23.48 -31.80
CA ASN A 38 11.65 -22.79 -31.72
C ASN A 38 11.03 -22.94 -30.33
N LYS A 39 11.03 -24.15 -29.75
CA LYS A 39 10.53 -24.40 -28.39
C LYS A 39 11.34 -23.64 -27.33
N ILE A 40 12.65 -23.54 -27.49
CA ILE A 40 13.51 -22.74 -26.61
C ILE A 40 13.14 -21.25 -26.72
N ALA A 41 12.95 -20.74 -27.94
CA ALA A 41 12.55 -19.35 -28.15
C ALA A 41 11.16 -19.06 -27.54
N GLU A 42 10.19 -19.95 -27.73
CA GLU A 42 8.86 -19.84 -27.11
C GLU A 42 8.94 -19.85 -25.59
N ALA A 43 9.73 -20.74 -25.00
CA ALA A 43 9.95 -20.80 -23.56
C ALA A 43 10.61 -19.51 -23.03
N GLN A 44 11.57 -18.94 -23.76
CA GLN A 44 12.19 -17.66 -23.40
C GLN A 44 11.18 -16.51 -23.41
N ILE A 45 10.30 -16.44 -24.42
CA ILE A 45 9.23 -15.43 -24.50
C ILE A 45 8.29 -15.56 -23.29
N GLN A 46 7.84 -16.77 -22.99
CA GLN A 46 6.96 -17.03 -21.83
C GLN A 46 7.65 -16.63 -20.52
N LEU A 47 8.94 -16.95 -20.36
CA LEU A 47 9.70 -16.59 -19.17
C LEU A 47 9.84 -15.06 -19.03
N MET A 48 10.08 -14.34 -20.12
CA MET A 48 10.10 -12.87 -20.11
C MET A 48 8.75 -12.27 -19.70
N GLN A 49 7.64 -12.83 -20.18
CA GLN A 49 6.29 -12.39 -19.79
C GLN A 49 6.04 -12.62 -18.29
N VAL A 50 6.43 -13.78 -17.75
CA VAL A 50 6.33 -14.09 -16.32
C VAL A 50 7.18 -13.13 -15.49
N LEU A 51 8.43 -12.87 -15.89
CA LEU A 51 9.30 -11.91 -15.21
C LEU A 51 8.71 -10.50 -15.22
N GLY A 52 8.13 -10.07 -16.34
CA GLY A 52 7.42 -8.79 -16.44
C GLY A 52 6.27 -8.69 -15.43
N SER A 53 5.47 -9.76 -15.31
CA SER A 53 4.37 -9.81 -14.33
C SER A 53 4.86 -9.82 -12.88
N ILE A 54 5.99 -10.48 -12.60
CA ILE A 54 6.61 -10.46 -11.26
C ILE A 54 7.04 -9.04 -10.89
N ILE A 55 7.75 -8.35 -11.79
CA ILE A 55 8.20 -6.97 -11.56
C ILE A 55 7.02 -6.03 -11.30
N GLU A 56 5.95 -6.14 -12.08
CA GLU A 56 4.73 -5.35 -11.89
C GLU A 56 4.08 -5.62 -10.53
N LYS A 57 3.95 -6.90 -10.15
CA LYS A 57 3.38 -7.30 -8.86
C LYS A 57 4.23 -6.84 -7.68
N ASP A 58 5.55 -6.93 -7.79
CA ASP A 58 6.46 -6.44 -6.74
C ASP A 58 6.31 -4.93 -6.53
N GLY A 59 6.18 -4.15 -7.62
CA GLY A 59 5.91 -2.72 -7.53
C GLY A 59 4.57 -2.41 -6.84
N LEU A 60 3.53 -3.19 -7.13
CA LEU A 60 2.23 -3.06 -6.46
C LEU A 60 2.32 -3.44 -4.98
N ILE A 61 3.03 -4.52 -4.64
CA ILE A 61 3.24 -4.95 -3.24
C ILE A 61 3.93 -3.86 -2.45
N GLN A 62 4.98 -3.23 -2.99
CA GLN A 62 5.66 -2.12 -2.31
C GLN A 62 4.72 -0.94 -2.06
N THR A 63 3.99 -0.53 -3.10
CA THR A 63 3.04 0.60 -3.00
C THR A 63 1.94 0.32 -1.97
N LEU A 64 1.37 -0.89 -1.98
CA LEU A 64 0.34 -1.29 -1.04
C LEU A 64 0.87 -1.42 0.38
N SER A 65 2.08 -1.94 0.55
CA SER A 65 2.73 -2.06 1.88
C SER A 65 2.96 -0.69 2.51
N GLU A 66 3.41 0.30 1.71
CA GLU A 66 3.59 1.66 2.19
C GLU A 66 2.25 2.32 2.57
N ARG A 67 1.20 2.08 1.78
CA ARG A 67 -0.16 2.55 2.12
C ARG A 67 -0.69 1.90 3.39
N VAL A 68 -0.50 0.60 3.57
CA VAL A 68 -0.90 -0.11 4.79
C VAL A 68 -0.19 0.50 5.99
N ARG A 69 1.14 0.67 5.93
CA ARG A 69 1.91 1.29 7.01
C ARG A 69 1.41 2.70 7.34
N LYS A 70 1.06 3.50 6.34
CA LYS A 70 0.51 4.84 6.55
C LYS A 70 -0.86 4.79 7.23
N LEU A 71 -1.74 3.91 6.78
CA LEU A 71 -3.08 3.74 7.37
C LEU A 71 -3.00 3.22 8.80
N GLU A 72 -2.09 2.29 9.08
CA GLU A 72 -1.82 1.78 10.43
C GLU A 72 -1.29 2.90 11.34
N ALA A 73 -0.39 3.76 10.85
CA ALA A 73 0.08 4.91 11.60
C ALA A 73 -1.06 5.90 11.89
N ASP A 74 -1.90 6.22 10.90
CA ASP A 74 -3.05 7.11 11.04
C ASP A 74 -4.09 6.52 12.03
N GLN A 75 -4.32 5.20 11.98
CA GLN A 75 -5.24 4.50 12.87
C GLN A 75 -4.70 4.43 14.30
N ASN A 76 -3.42 4.07 14.47
CA ASN A 76 -2.77 4.05 15.77
C ASN A 76 -2.84 5.43 16.41
N GLU A 77 -2.61 6.48 15.62
CA GLU A 77 -2.72 7.84 16.11
C GLU A 77 -4.14 8.24 16.51
N GLN A 78 -5.17 7.86 15.75
CA GLN A 78 -6.57 8.08 16.15
C GLN A 78 -6.96 7.29 17.40
N ALA A 79 -6.43 6.07 17.57
CA ALA A 79 -6.71 5.22 18.72
C ALA A 79 -6.24 5.83 20.05
N ARG A 80 -5.27 6.75 20.01
CA ARG A 80 -4.78 7.52 21.17
C ARG A 80 -5.81 8.48 21.73
N TYR A 81 -6.87 8.79 20.98
CA TYR A 81 -7.88 9.73 21.39
C TYR A 81 -9.21 9.03 21.69
N GLN A 82 -10.01 9.67 22.52
CA GLN A 82 -11.37 9.22 22.84
C GLN A 82 -12.34 10.39 22.70
N LEU A 83 -13.52 10.11 22.17
CA LEU A 83 -14.54 11.15 22.03
C LEU A 83 -15.13 11.49 23.40
N ARG A 84 -15.02 12.75 23.81
CA ARG A 84 -15.58 13.25 25.07
C ARG A 84 -16.43 14.49 24.83
N LYS A 85 -17.52 14.61 25.57
CA LYS A 85 -18.35 15.82 25.59
C LYS A 85 -17.58 16.93 26.29
N VAL A 86 -17.42 18.07 25.63
CA VAL A 86 -16.68 19.23 26.12
C VAL A 86 -17.64 20.39 26.33
N GLY A 87 -17.91 20.69 27.59
CA GLY A 87 -18.73 21.82 28.03
C GLY A 87 -20.07 21.43 28.66
N ALA A 88 -20.62 22.35 29.45
CA ALA A 88 -21.92 22.18 30.11
C ALA A 88 -23.10 22.55 29.22
N LEU A 89 -22.89 23.45 28.25
CA LEU A 89 -23.95 23.99 27.38
C LEU A 89 -23.79 23.47 25.94
N GLY A 90 -24.76 22.65 25.51
CA GLY A 90 -24.84 22.10 24.16
C GLY A 90 -24.17 20.74 23.96
N ASP A 91 -24.28 20.22 22.73
CA ASP A 91 -23.72 18.91 22.32
C ASP A 91 -22.43 19.11 21.52
N PHE A 92 -21.40 19.61 22.22
CA PHE A 92 -20.07 19.71 21.64
C PHE A 92 -19.21 18.53 22.08
N PHE A 93 -18.66 17.82 21.10
CA PHE A 93 -17.76 16.71 21.30
C PHE A 93 -16.37 17.07 20.79
N ALA A 94 -15.34 16.67 21.53
CA ALA A 94 -13.95 16.79 21.14
C ALA A 94 -13.22 15.49 21.45
N TYR A 95 -12.11 15.27 20.75
CA TYR A 95 -11.26 14.11 20.99
C TYR A 95 -10.25 14.46 22.08
N GLU A 96 -10.39 13.83 23.24
CA GLU A 96 -9.43 13.96 24.36
C GLU A 96 -8.32 12.94 24.19
N LEU A 97 -7.07 13.36 24.44
CA LEU A 97 -5.96 12.41 24.55
C LEU A 97 -6.21 11.45 25.71
N ARG A 98 -6.11 10.13 25.48
CA ARG A 98 -6.24 9.13 26.54
C ARG A 98 -5.19 9.32 27.62
N VAL A 99 -5.43 8.75 28.80
CA VAL A 99 -4.49 8.87 29.93
C VAL A 99 -3.17 8.16 29.62
N ALA A 100 -2.06 8.70 30.13
CA ALA A 100 -0.71 8.18 29.88
C ALA A 100 -0.54 6.69 30.26
N ALA A 101 -1.32 6.18 31.21
CA ALA A 101 -1.32 4.76 31.59
C ALA A 101 -1.82 3.81 30.47
N GLU A 102 -2.60 4.33 29.52
CA GLU A 102 -3.10 3.60 28.36
C GLU A 102 -2.25 3.84 27.10
N LEU A 103 -1.27 4.75 27.16
CA LEU A 103 -0.43 5.16 26.03
C LEU A 103 0.99 4.58 26.21
N SER A 104 1.31 3.52 25.48
CA SER A 104 2.64 2.88 25.52
C SER A 104 3.76 3.69 24.88
N GLU A 105 3.45 4.60 23.95
CA GLU A 105 4.45 5.21 23.06
C GLU A 105 4.80 6.68 23.38
N ARG A 106 3.94 7.42 24.11
CA ARG A 106 4.10 8.86 24.40
C ARG A 106 3.44 9.26 25.71
N SER A 107 4.08 8.89 26.82
CA SER A 107 3.59 9.22 28.16
C SER A 107 3.86 10.67 28.59
N ASP A 108 4.65 11.41 27.82
CA ASP A 108 5.11 12.78 28.09
C ASP A 108 4.25 13.88 27.44
N GLU A 109 3.26 13.51 26.62
CA GLU A 109 2.40 14.47 25.94
C GLU A 109 1.33 15.05 26.89
N PRO A 110 1.18 16.38 26.99
CA PRO A 110 0.21 16.98 27.89
C PRO A 110 -1.22 16.70 27.43
N SER A 111 -2.13 16.56 28.39
CA SER A 111 -3.56 16.41 28.14
C SER A 111 -4.09 17.60 27.31
N HIS A 112 -4.71 17.30 26.18
CA HIS A 112 -5.29 18.30 25.28
C HIS A 112 -6.50 17.71 24.54
N PHE A 113 -7.26 18.60 23.91
CA PHE A 113 -8.43 18.23 23.11
C PHE A 113 -8.22 18.58 21.65
N LEU A 114 -8.63 17.69 20.74
CA LEU A 114 -8.68 17.94 19.31
C LEU A 114 -10.12 18.25 18.86
N CYS A 115 -10.24 19.16 17.90
CA CYS A 115 -11.51 19.53 17.30
C CYS A 115 -12.09 18.38 16.46
N GLN A 116 -13.23 17.81 16.88
CA GLN A 116 -13.87 16.68 16.20
C GLN A 116 -14.17 16.95 14.71
N PRO A 117 -14.76 18.10 14.31
CA PRO A 117 -14.94 18.41 12.89
C PRO A 117 -13.64 18.51 12.08
N CYS A 118 -12.56 19.02 12.67
CA CYS A 118 -11.28 19.12 11.98
C CYS A 118 -10.67 17.73 11.75
N LEU A 119 -10.73 16.86 12.77
CA LEU A 119 -10.19 15.52 12.66
C LEU A 119 -11.03 14.64 11.71
N ASP A 120 -12.36 14.66 11.84
CA ASP A 120 -13.23 13.76 11.08
C ASP A 120 -13.39 14.19 9.63
N ILE A 121 -13.64 15.48 9.38
CA ILE A 121 -14.00 16.01 8.05
C ILE A 121 -12.75 16.48 7.31
N ARG A 122 -11.88 17.25 7.97
CA ARG A 122 -10.70 17.86 7.32
C ARG A 122 -9.45 16.98 7.38
N LYS A 123 -9.48 15.89 8.16
CA LYS A 123 -8.32 15.03 8.44
C LYS A 123 -7.12 15.82 8.96
N ASP A 124 -7.40 16.88 9.72
CA ASP A 124 -6.40 17.79 10.26
C ASP A 124 -6.48 17.86 11.79
N LYS A 125 -5.32 17.83 12.44
CA LYS A 125 -5.21 17.87 13.90
C LYS A 125 -5.17 19.32 14.37
N SER A 126 -6.32 19.81 14.77
CA SER A 126 -6.43 21.13 15.39
C SER A 126 -6.63 20.98 16.89
N ILE A 127 -5.61 21.37 17.66
CA ILE A 127 -5.70 21.44 19.12
C ILE A 127 -6.63 22.58 19.49
N LEU A 128 -7.60 22.28 20.35
CA LEU A 128 -8.51 23.26 20.90
C LEU A 128 -7.80 24.09 21.97
N ARG A 129 -7.91 25.41 21.85
CA ARG A 129 -7.41 26.35 22.85
C ARG A 129 -8.52 26.74 23.81
N THR A 130 -8.21 26.69 25.09
CA THR A 130 -9.10 27.14 26.16
C THR A 130 -8.72 28.56 26.60
N SER A 131 -9.68 29.47 26.61
CA SER A 131 -9.53 30.84 27.11
C SER A 131 -10.74 31.20 27.99
N GLY A 132 -10.52 31.18 29.30
CA GLY A 132 -11.57 31.35 30.30
C GLY A 132 -12.68 30.30 30.15
N ILE A 133 -13.91 30.78 29.97
CA ILE A 133 -15.10 29.92 29.80
C ILE A 133 -15.31 29.42 28.37
N TYR A 134 -14.39 29.73 27.43
CA TYR A 134 -14.54 29.35 26.02
C TYR A 134 -13.42 28.44 25.54
N CYS A 135 -13.80 27.54 24.65
CA CYS A 135 -12.91 26.70 23.86
C CYS A 135 -13.02 27.14 22.39
N PHE A 136 -11.90 27.30 21.69
CA PHE A 136 -11.92 27.65 20.27
C PHE A 136 -10.91 26.84 19.45
N CYS A 137 -11.29 26.56 18.21
CA CYS A 137 -10.45 25.90 17.21
C CYS A 137 -9.86 26.93 16.24
N ASP A 138 -8.54 26.98 16.11
CA ASP A 138 -7.88 27.90 15.19
C ASP A 138 -8.13 27.57 13.71
N THR A 139 -8.35 26.29 13.39
CA THR A 139 -8.51 25.82 12.01
C THR A 139 -9.91 26.06 11.46
N CYS A 140 -10.97 25.71 12.21
CA CYS A 140 -12.35 25.87 11.76
C CYS A 140 -13.07 27.07 12.38
N LYS A 141 -12.41 27.82 13.26
CA LYS A 141 -12.95 29.01 13.96
C LYS A 141 -14.19 28.75 14.81
N ARG A 142 -14.50 27.48 15.10
CA ARG A 142 -15.59 27.12 16.01
C ARG A 142 -15.23 27.54 17.44
N LYS A 143 -16.17 28.18 18.13
CA LYS A 143 -16.06 28.63 19.51
C LYS A 143 -17.22 28.03 20.32
N VAL A 144 -16.91 27.50 21.50
CA VAL A 144 -17.86 26.79 22.36
C VAL A 144 -17.65 27.24 23.80
N GLN A 145 -18.73 27.37 24.57
CA GLN A 145 -18.65 27.68 25.99
C GLN A 145 -18.54 26.38 26.81
N ILE A 146 -17.48 26.26 27.61
CA ILE A 146 -17.14 25.04 28.38
C ILE A 146 -17.67 25.09 29.81
N LEU A 147 -17.68 26.26 30.44
CA LEU A 147 -18.19 26.43 31.80
C LEU A 147 -19.53 27.18 31.77
N PRO A 148 -20.51 26.77 32.60
CA PRO A 148 -21.68 27.62 32.84
C PRO A 148 -21.19 28.94 33.44
N PHE A 149 -21.90 30.03 33.13
CA PHE A 149 -21.63 31.32 33.75
C PHE A 149 -21.97 31.16 35.24
N GLU A 150 -20.98 30.99 36.12
CA GLU A 150 -21.23 31.12 37.55
C GLU A 150 -21.75 32.54 37.79
N ASP A 151 -22.97 32.62 38.31
CA ASP A 151 -23.66 33.87 38.62
C ASP A 151 -22.69 34.84 39.27
N ALA A 152 -22.52 36.00 38.64
CA ALA A 152 -21.87 37.13 39.27
C ALA A 152 -22.65 37.43 40.55
N THR A 153 -22.12 37.00 41.70
CA THR A 153 -22.61 37.42 43.01
C THR A 153 -22.76 38.95 42.96
N PRO A 154 -23.98 39.50 43.11
CA PRO A 154 -24.14 40.94 43.07
C PRO A 154 -23.30 41.53 44.20
N LEU A 155 -22.33 42.37 43.85
CA LEU A 155 -21.54 43.12 44.83
C LEU A 155 -22.51 43.86 45.75
N PRO A 156 -22.33 43.78 47.09
CA PRO A 156 -23.20 44.48 48.02
C PRO A 156 -23.10 45.99 47.75
N ILE A 157 -24.24 46.59 47.42
CA ILE A 157 -24.41 48.03 47.29
C ILE A 157 -24.02 48.65 48.63
N ARG A 158 -22.84 49.28 48.70
CA ARG A 158 -22.46 50.10 49.84
C ARG A 158 -23.30 51.37 49.81
N HIS A 159 -24.34 51.41 50.64
CA HIS A 159 -24.95 52.67 51.05
C HIS A 159 -23.93 53.43 51.92
N ASN A 160 -23.28 54.43 51.33
CA ASN A 160 -22.56 55.43 52.10
C ASN A 160 -23.59 56.31 52.81
N TRP A 161 -23.52 56.32 54.13
CA TRP A 161 -24.06 57.38 54.99
C TRP A 161 -23.11 58.57 54.98
#